data_AF-A0A7C7VXY8-F1
#
_entry.id   AF-A0A7C7VXY8-F1
#
_cell.length_a   1.000
_cell.length_b   1.000
_cell.length_c   1.000
_cell.angle_alpha   90.00
_cell.angle_beta   90.00
_cell.angle_gamma   90.00
#
_symmetry.space_group_name_H-M   'P 1'
#
loop_
_entity.id
_entity.type
_entity.pdbx_description
1 polymer ?
#
loop_
_entity_poly.entity_id
_entity_poly.type
_entity_poly.pdbx_seq_one_letter_code
_entity_poly.pdbx_strand_id
1 'polypeptide(L)'
;MSTLTPIGHVAGTAIAVRTQGAGQEILVSATGVGRALVQILAENGAAREEDAYLVLSHDQEVDRRLKELADALVAIRYTHPTLVQLTLELGEENDGRQR
;
A
#
# COMPACT_ATOMS: atom_id res chain seq x y z
N MET A 1 15.35 -7.65 17.82
CA MET A 1 15.78 -6.58 16.89
C MET A 1 14.65 -6.36 15.91
N SER A 2 14.32 -5.11 15.59
CA SER A 2 13.30 -4.77 14.61
C SER A 2 13.95 -4.41 13.28
N THR A 3 13.46 -4.97 12.18
CA THR A 3 13.96 -4.70 10.82
C THR A 3 12.93 -3.90 10.05
N LEU A 4 13.33 -2.75 9.50
CA LEU A 4 12.49 -1.94 8.61
C LEU A 4 12.89 -2.21 7.16
N THR A 5 11.95 -2.68 6.36
CA THR A 5 12.13 -3.01 4.95
C THR A 5 11.21 -2.11 4.11
N PRO A 6 11.75 -1.17 3.32
CA PRO A 6 10.94 -0.40 2.39
C PRO A 6 10.38 -1.30 1.29
N ILE A 7 9.09 -1.16 0.99
CA ILE A 7 8.44 -1.87 -0.13
C ILE A 7 8.48 -1.01 -1.39
N GLY A 8 8.14 0.29 -1.26
CA GLY A 8 8.10 1.20 -2.40
C GLY A 8 7.24 2.42 -2.16
N HIS A 9 6.83 3.09 -3.24
CA HIS A 9 5.97 4.27 -3.20
C HIS A 9 4.80 4.12 -4.17
N VAL A 10 3.61 4.56 -3.76
CA VAL A 10 2.41 4.63 -4.59
C VAL A 10 1.84 6.04 -4.53
N ALA A 11 1.80 6.75 -5.66
CA ALA A 11 1.31 8.13 -5.73
C ALA A 11 1.94 9.04 -4.65
N GLY A 12 3.27 8.98 -4.48
CA GLY A 12 4.01 9.72 -3.46
C GLY A 12 3.83 9.23 -2.02
N THR A 13 3.15 8.10 -1.81
CA THR A 13 2.94 7.49 -0.49
C THR A 13 3.95 6.37 -0.27
N ALA A 14 4.86 6.53 0.69
CA ALA A 14 5.82 5.47 1.01
C ALA A 14 5.13 4.33 1.77
N ILE A 15 5.50 3.10 1.44
CA ILE A 15 5.05 1.88 2.11
C ILE A 15 6.29 1.09 2.56
N ALA A 16 6.30 0.67 3.81
CA ALA A 16 7.35 -0.15 4.39
C ALA A 16 6.76 -1.23 5.30
N VAL A 17 7.57 -2.21 5.65
CA VAL A 17 7.25 -3.24 6.62
C VAL A 17 8.26 -3.18 7.75
N ARG A 18 7.77 -3.23 8.99
CA ARG A 18 8.60 -3.39 10.18
C ARG A 18 8.33 -4.75 10.78
N THR A 19 9.36 -5.60 10.85
CA THR A 19 9.28 -6.90 11.53
C THR A 19 9.84 -6.75 12.93
N GLN A 20 9.10 -7.18 13.96
CA GLN A 20 9.54 -7.15 15.35
C GLN A 20 9.20 -8.48 16.04
N GLY A 21 10.24 -9.30 16.26
CA GLY A 21 10.04 -10.65 16.80
C GLY A 21 9.25 -11.52 15.81
N ALA A 22 8.14 -12.10 16.26
CA ALA A 22 7.22 -12.85 15.41
C ALA A 22 6.13 -11.97 14.75
N GLY A 23 6.06 -10.68 15.12
CA GLY A 23 5.07 -9.74 14.59
C GLY A 23 5.59 -8.97 13.39
N GLN A 24 4.66 -8.51 12.56
CA GLN A 24 4.92 -7.66 11.42
C GLN A 24 3.96 -6.47 11.45
N GLU A 25 4.45 -5.30 11.08
CA GLU A 25 3.66 -4.08 10.92
C GLU A 25 3.86 -3.55 9.51
N ILE A 26 2.80 -2.97 8.94
CA ILE A 26 2.82 -2.24 7.68
C ILE A 26 2.80 -0.75 8.02
N LEU A 27 3.76 -0.01 7.48
CA LEU A 27 3.89 1.43 7.65
C LEU A 27 3.53 2.10 6.33
N VAL A 28 2.58 3.02 6.38
CA VAL A 28 2.09 3.76 5.21
C VAL A 28 2.21 5.24 5.51
N SER A 29 2.87 6.03 4.67
CA SER A 29 2.93 7.49 4.90
C SER A 29 1.52 8.09 5.03
N ALA A 30 1.34 9.03 5.96
CA ALA A 30 0.05 9.64 6.30
C ALA A 30 -0.48 10.65 5.26
N THR A 31 -0.30 10.34 3.97
CA THR A 31 -0.85 11.10 2.83
C THR A 31 -2.35 10.82 2.67
N GLY A 32 -3.04 11.53 1.76
CA GLY A 32 -4.43 11.23 1.43
C GLY A 32 -4.63 9.80 0.91
N VAL A 33 -3.75 9.33 0.03
CA VAL A 33 -3.75 7.94 -0.48
C VAL A 33 -3.45 6.95 0.63
N GLY A 34 -2.48 7.25 1.50
CA GLY A 34 -2.13 6.38 2.62
C GLY A 34 -3.27 6.23 3.63
N ARG A 35 -3.96 7.32 3.96
CA ARG A 35 -5.16 7.30 4.81
C ARG A 35 -6.27 6.44 4.20
N ALA A 36 -6.53 6.59 2.89
CA ALA A 36 -7.53 5.80 2.20
C ALA A 36 -7.17 4.29 2.17
N LEU A 37 -5.91 3.96 1.90
CA LEU A 37 -5.43 2.58 1.93
C LEU A 37 -5.60 1.96 3.32
N VAL A 38 -5.18 2.68 4.36
CA VAL A 38 -5.31 2.21 5.74
C VAL A 38 -6.78 2.06 6.15
N GLN A 39 -7.68 2.93 5.69
CA GLN A 39 -9.12 2.76 5.93
C GLN A 39 -9.71 1.50 5.30
N ILE A 40 -9.18 1.08 4.14
CA ILE A 40 -9.61 -0.17 3.49
C ILE A 40 -9.08 -1.40 4.26
N LEU A 41 -7.86 -1.31 4.78
CA LEU A 41 -7.18 -2.44 5.42
C LEU A 41 -7.52 -2.60 6.90
N ALA A 42 -7.73 -1.50 7.62
CA ALA A 42 -8.02 -1.48 9.05
C ALA A 42 -9.53 -1.47 9.29
N GLU A 43 -10.08 -2.53 9.90
CA GLU A 43 -11.41 -2.45 10.46
C GLU A 43 -11.43 -1.40 11.57
N ASN A 44 -12.39 -0.47 11.51
CA ASN A 44 -12.65 0.50 12.58
C ASN A 44 -11.46 1.42 12.97
N GLY A 45 -10.49 1.63 12.08
CA GLY A 45 -9.46 2.66 12.29
C GLY A 45 -8.33 2.26 13.24
N ALA A 46 -8.03 0.96 13.40
CA ALA A 46 -6.96 0.47 14.27
C ALA A 46 -5.53 0.70 13.74
N ALA A 47 -5.28 1.79 13.01
CA ALA A 47 -3.93 2.21 12.68
C ALA A 47 -3.42 3.21 13.71
N ARG A 48 -2.21 2.95 14.23
CA ARG A 48 -1.52 3.89 15.11
C ARG A 48 -0.80 4.94 14.24
N GLU A 49 -0.97 6.22 14.56
CA GLU A 49 -0.15 7.28 13.95
C GLU A 49 1.21 7.33 14.67
N GLU A 50 2.30 7.19 13.89
CA GLU A 50 3.68 7.33 14.33
C GLU A 50 4.41 8.29 13.38
N ASP A 51 4.80 9.46 13.88
CA ASP A 51 5.46 10.50 13.09
C ASP A 51 4.67 10.83 11.81
N ALA A 52 5.23 10.49 10.64
CA ALA A 52 4.64 10.70 9.33
C ALA A 52 3.98 9.43 8.75
N TYR A 53 3.79 8.38 9.56
CA TYR A 53 3.27 7.09 9.15
C TYR A 53 1.99 6.70 9.91
N LEU A 54 1.11 6.03 9.18
CA LEU A 54 0.02 5.21 9.69
C LEU A 54 0.53 3.78 9.77
N VAL A 55 0.46 3.18 10.94
CA VAL A 55 1.03 1.87 11.20
C VAL A 55 -0.06 0.89 11.57
N LEU A 56 -0.07 -0.22 10.85
CA LEU A 56 -1.08 -1.27 10.93
C LEU A 56 -0.38 -2.57 11.31
N SER A 57 -0.89 -3.26 12.32
CA SER A 57 -0.46 -4.63 12.61
C SER A 57 -0.84 -5.53 11.43
N HIS A 58 0.11 -6.33 10.95
CA HIS A 58 -0.17 -7.36 9.97
C HIS A 58 -0.80 -8.57 10.67
N ASP A 59 -1.95 -8.99 10.17
CA ASP A 59 -2.65 -10.19 10.60
C ASP A 59 -3.38 -10.85 9.41
N GLN A 60 -4.04 -11.99 9.67
CA GLN A 60 -4.78 -12.73 8.65
C GLN A 60 -5.92 -11.92 8.02
N GLU A 61 -6.48 -10.97 8.76
CA GLU A 61 -7.60 -10.16 8.31
C GLU A 61 -7.13 -9.09 7.34
N VAL A 62 -5.97 -8.48 7.60
CA VAL A 62 -5.28 -7.59 6.65
C VAL A 62 -4.95 -8.33 5.35
N ASP A 63 -4.44 -9.57 5.44
CA ASP A 63 -4.18 -10.40 4.25
C ASP A 63 -5.46 -10.71 3.46
N ARG A 64 -6.55 -11.07 4.16
CA ARG A 64 -7.85 -11.33 3.54
C ARG A 64 -8.35 -10.10 2.78
N ARG A 65 -8.25 -8.91 3.38
CA ARG A 65 -8.68 -7.64 2.76
C ARG A 65 -7.82 -7.24 1.59
N LEU A 66 -6.50 -7.40 1.68
CA LEU A 66 -5.59 -7.17 0.55
C LEU A 66 -5.97 -8.04 -0.64
N LYS A 67 -6.26 -9.33 -0.39
CA LYS A 67 -6.71 -10.26 -1.43
C LYS A 67 -8.05 -9.82 -2.03
N GLU A 68 -9.04 -9.50 -1.20
CA GLU A 68 -10.37 -9.08 -1.66
C GLU A 68 -10.33 -7.77 -2.46
N LEU A 69 -9.50 -6.81 -2.04
CA LEU A 69 -9.27 -5.59 -2.79
C LEU A 69 -8.65 -5.88 -4.16
N ALA A 70 -7.64 -6.74 -4.21
CA ALA A 70 -7.02 -7.14 -5.47
C ALA A 70 -8.03 -7.84 -6.40
N ASP A 71 -8.79 -8.80 -5.88
CA ASP A 71 -9.83 -9.52 -6.62
C ASP A 71 -10.91 -8.57 -7.15
N ALA A 72 -11.33 -7.58 -6.34
CA ALA A 72 -12.30 -6.57 -6.75
C ALA A 72 -11.76 -5.66 -7.87
N LEU A 73 -10.52 -5.17 -7.76
CA LEU A 73 -9.88 -4.34 -8.79
C LEU A 73 -9.73 -5.12 -10.11
N VAL A 74 -9.37 -6.40 -10.01
CA VAL A 74 -9.29 -7.31 -11.18
C VAL A 74 -10.67 -7.49 -11.80
N ALA A 75 -11.69 -7.82 -11.00
CA ALA A 75 -13.06 -8.02 -11.47
C ALA A 75 -13.60 -6.77 -12.17
N ILE A 76 -13.44 -5.58 -11.57
CA ILE A 76 -13.88 -4.30 -12.14
C ILE A 76 -13.24 -4.08 -13.52
N ARG A 77 -11.92 -4.34 -13.65
CA ARG A 77 -11.20 -4.19 -14.92
C ARG A 77 -11.78 -5.10 -16.01
N TYR A 78 -12.13 -6.34 -15.67
CA TYR A 78 -12.67 -7.28 -16.65
C TYR A 78 -14.15 -7.04 -16.98
N THR A 79 -14.96 -6.60 -16.01
CA THR A 79 -16.39 -6.32 -16.23
C THR A 79 -16.60 -5.02 -17.00
N HIS A 80 -15.74 -4.02 -16.78
CA HIS A 80 -15.87 -2.70 -17.38
C HIS A 80 -14.54 -2.19 -17.95
N PRO A 81 -13.99 -2.84 -19.00
CA PRO A 81 -12.66 -2.53 -19.54
C PRO A 81 -12.53 -1.10 -20.09
N THR A 82 -13.65 -0.45 -20.43
CA THR A 82 -13.69 0.93 -20.92
C THR A 82 -13.88 1.98 -19.82
N LEU A 83 -14.35 1.61 -18.62
CA LEU A 83 -14.57 2.54 -17.50
C LEU A 83 -13.38 2.58 -16.55
N VAL A 84 -12.67 1.47 -16.38
CA VAL A 84 -11.48 1.39 -15.51
C VAL A 84 -10.27 1.10 -16.37
N GLN A 85 -9.85 2.12 -17.11
CA GLN A 85 -8.53 2.16 -17.70
C GLN A 85 -7.55 2.65 -16.63
N LEU A 86 -6.92 1.71 -15.95
CA LEU A 86 -5.74 2.01 -15.14
C LEU A 86 -4.61 2.38 -16.12
N THR A 87 -4.35 3.68 -16.26
CA THR A 87 -3.15 4.16 -16.94
C THR A 87 -1.95 3.74 -16.10
N LEU A 88 -1.17 2.79 -16.60
CA LEU A 88 0.15 2.48 -16.06
C LEU A 88 1.05 3.66 -16.39
N GLU A 89 1.12 4.64 -15.49
CA GLU A 89 2.21 5.60 -15.49
C GLU A 89 3.46 4.87 -15.01
N LEU A 90 4.16 4.22 -15.95
CA LEU A 90 5.55 3.85 -15.77
C LEU A 90 6.30 5.18 -15.67
N GLY A 91 6.55 5.63 -14.44
CA GLY A 91 7.37 6.81 -14.19
C GLY A 91 8.65 6.68 -14.99
N GLU A 92 8.98 7.71 -15.77
CA GLU A 92 10.22 7.78 -16.52
C GLU A 92 11.38 7.62 -15.54
N GLU A 93 11.95 6.41 -15.47
CA GLU A 93 13.33 6.26 -15.03
C GLU A 93 14.14 7.09 -16.04
N ASN A 94 14.57 8.27 -15.60
CA ASN A 94 15.49 9.15 -16.33
C ASN A 94 16.54 8.27 -17.05
N ASP A 95 16.40 8.16 -18.37
CA ASP A 95 17.40 7.54 -19.22
C ASP A 95 18.60 8.48 -19.25
N GLY A 96 19.44 8.34 -18.23
CA GLY A 96 20.71 9.02 -18.05
C GLY A 96 21.78 8.49 -19.01
N ARG A 97 21.45 8.25 -20.28
CA ARG A 97 22.44 8.08 -21.34
C ARG A 97 22.40 9.27 -22.29
N GLN A 98 22.89 10.40 -21.77
CA GLN A 98 23.71 11.27 -22.59
C GLN A 98 25.03 10.54 -22.88
N ARG A 99 25.24 10.16 -24.13
CA ARG A 99 26.49 10.32 -24.89
C ARG A 99 26.32 9.83 -26.32
#